data_AF-A0A432GQ82-F1
#
_entry.id   AF-A0A432GQ82-F1
#
_cell.length_a   1.000
_cell.length_b   1.000
_cell.length_c   1.000
_cell.angle_alpha   90.00
_cell.angle_beta   90.00
_cell.angle_gamma   90.00
#
_symmetry.space_group_name_H-M   'P 1'
#
loop_
_entity.id
_entity.type
_entity.pdbx_description
1 polymer ?
#
loop_
_entity_poly.entity_id
_entity_poly.type
_entity_poly.pdbx_seq_one_letter_code
_entity_poly.pdbx_strand_id
1 'polypeptide(L)' 'EEWYREMAKSKPPRDKPWYHVLVDQSNTTTYVAEQNLEEEPSPQPVRHPLVEQYFNRFEEGCYQTDFC' A
#
# COMPACT_ATOMS: atom_id res chain seq x y z
N GLU A 1 -3.77 -19.11 -9.12
CA GLU A 1 -2.41 -19.44 -8.64
C GLU A 1 -1.30 -18.64 -9.31
N GLU A 2 -1.47 -18.22 -10.57
CA GLU A 2 -0.45 -17.57 -11.39
C GLU A 2 -0.02 -16.21 -10.87
N TRP A 3 -0.98 -15.34 -10.51
CA TRP A 3 -0.67 -14.01 -9.95
C TRP A 3 0.28 -14.07 -8.74
N TYR A 4 0.10 -15.05 -7.85
CA TYR A 4 1.01 -15.26 -6.73
C TYR A 4 2.40 -15.71 -7.18
N ARG A 5 2.50 -16.59 -8.19
CA ARG A 5 3.81 -17.05 -8.68
C ARG A 5 4.58 -15.92 -9.39
N GLU A 6 3.88 -15.00 -10.04
CA GLU A 6 4.48 -13.85 -10.74
C GLU A 6 4.86 -12.72 -9.79
N MET A 7 3.99 -12.39 -8.83
CA MET A 7 4.19 -11.27 -7.91
C MET A 7 5.06 -11.66 -6.70
N ALA A 8 4.91 -12.88 -6.18
CA ALA A 8 5.61 -13.35 -4.98
C ALA A 8 6.94 -14.03 -5.34
N LYS A 9 7.84 -13.31 -6.02
CA LYS A 9 9.18 -13.84 -6.38
C LYS A 9 9.96 -14.36 -5.17
N SER A 10 9.79 -13.72 -4.01
CA SER A 10 10.39 -14.13 -2.72
C SER A 10 9.60 -15.21 -1.98
N LYS A 11 8.50 -15.71 -2.54
CA LYS A 11 7.54 -16.68 -1.96
C LYS A 11 7.20 -16.43 -0.47
N PRO A 12 6.85 -15.19 -0.06
CA PRO A 12 6.33 -14.89 1.27
C PRO A 12 5.22 -15.86 1.69
N PRO A 13 5.18 -16.33 2.94
CA PRO A 13 4.15 -17.27 3.40
C PRO A 13 2.73 -16.71 3.14
N ARG A 14 1.83 -17.53 2.58
CA ARG A 14 0.43 -17.12 2.26
C ARG A 14 -0.44 -16.92 3.49
N ASP A 15 -0.02 -17.49 4.62
CA ASP A 15 -0.64 -17.43 5.94
C ASP A 15 -0.31 -16.14 6.70
N LYS A 16 0.59 -15.31 6.16
CA LYS A 16 0.95 -13.99 6.72
C LYS A 16 0.15 -12.87 6.06
N PRO A 17 0.04 -11.70 6.70
CA PRO A 17 -0.70 -10.57 6.15
C PRO A 17 -0.09 -10.03 4.85
N TRP A 18 -0.99 -9.65 3.94
CA TRP A 18 -0.71 -8.98 2.68
C TRP A 18 -1.45 -7.66 2.64
N TYR A 19 -0.78 -6.63 2.15
CA TYR A 19 -1.34 -5.28 2.03
C TYR A 19 -1.56 -4.94 0.56
N HIS A 20 -2.68 -4.29 0.27
CA HIS A 20 -2.95 -3.66 -1.02
C HIS A 20 -2.37 -2.24 -0.98
N VAL A 21 -1.39 -1.96 -1.85
CA VAL A 21 -0.56 -0.76 -1.81
C VAL A 21 -0.81 0.10 -3.05
N LEU A 22 -0.99 1.40 -2.85
CA LEU A 22 -1.01 2.42 -3.89
C LEU A 22 0.42 2.85 -4.19
N VAL A 23 0.86 2.78 -5.44
CA VAL A 23 2.24 3.15 -5.81
C VAL A 23 2.34 4.65 -6.04
N ASP A 24 3.27 5.32 -5.37
CA ASP A 24 3.48 6.76 -5.55
C ASP A 24 3.84 7.12 -6.99
N GLN A 25 3.35 8.27 -7.45
CA GLN A 25 3.54 8.81 -8.81
C GLN A 25 3.16 7.82 -9.92
N SER A 26 2.20 6.94 -9.63
CA SER A 26 1.71 5.92 -10.54
C SER A 26 0.19 5.84 -10.47
N ASN A 27 -0.40 5.15 -11.44
CA ASN A 27 -1.82 4.81 -11.44
C ASN A 27 -2.06 3.33 -11.12
N THR A 28 -1.00 2.65 -10.67
CA THR A 28 -0.98 1.20 -10.44
C THR A 28 -1.07 0.90 -8.95
N THR A 29 -1.89 -0.09 -8.62
CA THR A 29 -1.90 -0.72 -7.30
C THR A 29 -1.24 -2.07 -7.34
N THR A 30 -0.61 -2.48 -6.23
CA THR A 30 0.03 -3.78 -6.09
C THR A 30 -0.33 -4.42 -4.76
N TYR A 31 0.11 -5.66 -4.54
CA TYR A 31 0.01 -6.33 -3.26
C TYR A 31 1.41 -6.71 -2.79
N VAL A 32 1.67 -6.46 -1.51
CA VAL A 32 2.97 -6.67 -0.90
C VAL A 32 2.78 -7.43 0.41
N ALA A 33 3.61 -8.43 0.65
CA ALA A 33 3.64 -9.11 1.94
C ALA A 33 4.23 -8.18 3.01
N GLU A 34 3.69 -8.19 4.22
CA GLU A 34 4.12 -7.32 5.33
C GLU A 34 5.63 -7.31 5.54
N GLN A 35 6.27 -8.48 5.46
CA GLN A 35 7.71 -8.63 5.68
C GLN A 35 8.59 -7.92 4.65
N ASN A 36 8.02 -7.43 3.55
CA ASN A 36 8.72 -6.65 2.53
C ASN A 36 8.42 -5.15 2.64
N LEU A 37 7.68 -4.72 3.68
CA LEU A 37 7.38 -3.33 3.97
C LEU A 37 8.33 -2.82 5.06
N GLU A 38 8.71 -1.56 4.95
CA GLU A 38 9.47 -0.83 5.95
C GLU A 38 8.77 0.51 6.21
N GLU A 39 8.86 1.00 7.44
CA GLU A 39 8.27 2.28 7.83
C GLU A 39 9.08 3.43 7.22
N GLU A 40 8.39 4.43 6.69
CA GLU A 40 9.01 5.66 6.19
C GLU A 40 9.14 6.68 7.33
N PRO A 41 10.35 7.08 7.74
CA PRO A 41 10.55 8.01 8.85
C PRO A 41 10.00 9.42 8.61
N SER A 42 9.86 9.85 7.36
CA SER A 42 9.32 11.18 7.01
C SER A 42 8.25 11.05 5.92
N PRO A 43 7.03 10.62 6.30
CA PRO A 43 5.99 10.34 5.33
C PRO A 43 5.54 11.60 4.59
N GLN A 44 5.42 11.49 3.27
CA GLN A 44 4.90 12.52 2.39
C GLN A 44 3.61 12.05 1.71
N PRO A 45 2.74 12.97 1.26
CA PRO A 45 1.55 12.60 0.50
C PRO A 45 1.91 11.81 -0.77
N VAL A 46 1.30 10.64 -0.90
CA VAL A 46 1.34 9.79 -2.09
C VAL A 46 0.49 10.41 -3.21
N ARG A 47 1.06 10.49 -4.41
CA ARG A 47 0.40 10.97 -5.63
C ARG A 47 -0.15 9.78 -6.40
N HIS A 48 -1.39 9.38 -6.10
CA HIS A 48 -2.08 8.30 -6.80
C HIS A 48 -3.57 8.61 -6.95
N PRO A 49 -4.22 8.35 -8.11
CA PRO A 49 -5.61 8.77 -8.37
C PRO A 49 -6.64 8.22 -7.38
N LEU A 50 -6.38 7.04 -6.79
CA LEU A 50 -7.28 6.42 -5.81
C LEU A 50 -7.12 6.95 -4.39
N VAL A 51 -6.12 7.80 -4.09
CA VAL A 51 -5.91 8.31 -2.73
C VAL A 51 -7.14 9.04 -2.22
N GLU A 52 -7.74 9.92 -3.03
CA GLU A 52 -8.95 10.68 -2.69
C GLU A 52 -10.21 9.80 -2.57
N GLN A 53 -10.16 8.54 -3.03
CA GLN A 53 -11.27 7.60 -2.89
C GLN A 53 -11.23 6.85 -1.55
N TYR A 54 -10.04 6.64 -1.00
CA TYR A 54 -9.85 5.92 0.26
C TYR A 54 -9.65 6.85 1.45
N PHE A 55 -9.07 8.03 1.23
CA PHE A 55 -8.63 8.94 2.27
C PHE A 55 -9.10 10.37 1.97
N ASN A 56 -9.34 11.15 3.03
CA ASN A 56 -9.87 12.50 2.89
C ASN A 56 -8.79 13.57 2.94
N ARG A 57 -7.84 13.44 3.88
CA ARG A 57 -6.75 14.41 4.04
C ARG A 57 -5.49 13.73 4.59
N PHE A 58 -4.35 14.38 4.38
CA PHE A 58 -3.06 13.99 4.92
C PHE A 58 -2.63 15.02 5.97
N GLU A 59 -2.55 14.60 7.23
CA GLU A 59 -2.23 15.45 8.38
C GLU A 59 -1.30 14.70 9.33
N GLU A 60 -0.32 15.42 9.90
CA GLU A 60 0.64 14.86 10.87
C GLU A 60 1.37 13.58 10.40
N GLY A 61 1.60 13.46 9.09
CA GLY A 61 2.29 12.31 8.50
C GLY A 61 1.38 11.11 8.20
N CYS A 62 0.07 11.23 8.42
CA CYS A 62 -0.87 10.13 8.26
C CYS A 62 -2.08 10.53 7.40
N TYR A 63 -2.61 9.57 6.65
CA TYR A 63 -3.89 9.73 5.97
C TYR A 63 -5.05 9.49 6.93
N GLN A 64 -5.99 10.43 6.93
CA GLN A 64 -7.22 10.38 7.73
C GLN A 64 -8.37 9.87 6.87
N THR A 65 -9.16 8.98 7.43
CA THR A 65 -10.44 8.53 6.89
C THR A 65 -11.54 9.05 7.80
N ASP A 66 -12.46 9.89 7.31
CA ASP A 66 -13.59 10.30 8.14
C ASP A 66 -14.62 9.15 8.13
N PHE A 67 -14.41 8.14 8.97
CA PHE A 67 -15.48 7.21 9.35
C PHE A 67 -16.12 7.74 10.63
N CYS A 68 -17.28 8.40 10.47
CA CYS A 68 -18.24 8.63 11.55
C CYS A 68 -19.36 7.59 11.47
#